data_AF-A0A9C9KUH6-F1
#
_entry.id   AF-A0A9C9KUH6-F1
#
_cell.length_a   1.000
_cell.length_b   1.000
_cell.length_c   1.000
_cell.angle_alpha   90.00
_cell.angle_beta   90.00
_cell.angle_gamma   90.00
#
_symmetry.space_group_name_H-M   'P 1'
#
loop_
_entity.id
_entity.type
_entity.pdbx_description
1 polymer ?
#
loop_
_entity_poly.entity_id
_entity_poly.type
_entity_poly.pdbx_seq_one_letter_code
_entity_poly.pdbx_strand_id
1 'polypeptide(L)'
;LYHWQADDESNPYFGILALSDELIVTADSISMLGEACATGKPVTMAELGGYGYPMRLECNTEVDFRLIGLTYSWIMRFGPLRLSRDIRLVHRQLVSEGRAVWLGQPAIQTSGDGLSDLSRAVQRVRALFGYA
;
A
#
# COMPACT_ATOMS: atom_id res chain seq x y z
N LEU A 1 -10.13 20.63 2.75
CA LEU A 1 -10.14 19.15 2.67
C LEU A 1 -11.44 18.74 2.01
N TYR A 2 -11.39 17.82 1.04
CA TYR A 2 -12.60 17.26 0.42
C TYR A 2 -13.26 16.29 1.41
N HIS A 3 -14.58 16.35 1.54
CA HIS A 3 -15.34 15.45 2.39
C HIS A 3 -15.89 14.32 1.53
N TRP A 4 -15.44 13.09 1.78
CA TRP A 4 -15.85 11.94 0.98
C TRP A 4 -17.37 11.74 0.98
N GLN A 5 -17.90 11.43 -0.20
CA GLN A 5 -19.26 10.98 -0.43
C GLN A 5 -19.23 9.82 -1.45
N ALA A 6 -20.14 8.87 -1.30
CA ALA A 6 -20.30 7.81 -2.28
C ALA A 6 -20.80 8.40 -3.62
N ASP A 7 -20.32 7.84 -4.73
CA ASP A 7 -20.77 8.16 -6.09
C ASP A 7 -20.69 9.65 -6.49
N ASP A 8 -19.77 10.40 -5.86
CA ASP A 8 -19.53 11.80 -6.18
C ASP A 8 -18.42 11.96 -7.22
N GLU A 9 -18.82 12.32 -8.44
CA GLU A 9 -17.93 12.61 -9.57
C GLU A 9 -17.00 13.80 -9.32
N SER A 10 -17.32 14.67 -8.36
CA SER A 10 -16.50 15.83 -8.00
C SER A 10 -15.32 15.49 -7.08
N ASN A 11 -15.17 14.22 -6.66
CA ASN A 11 -14.03 13.78 -5.87
C ASN A 11 -12.70 14.07 -6.60
N PRO A 12 -11.84 14.96 -6.07
CA PRO A 12 -10.63 15.38 -6.77
C PRO A 12 -9.54 14.29 -6.79
N TYR A 13 -9.71 13.19 -6.04
CA TYR A 13 -8.67 12.17 -5.84
C TYR A 13 -8.10 11.61 -7.14
N PHE A 14 -8.96 11.18 -8.07
CA PHE A 14 -8.49 10.65 -9.36
C PHE A 14 -7.85 11.72 -10.24
N GLY A 15 -8.33 12.97 -10.15
CA GLY A 15 -7.71 14.11 -10.82
C GLY A 15 -6.30 14.38 -10.30
N ILE A 16 -6.10 14.30 -8.99
CA ILE A 16 -4.77 14.42 -8.36
C ILE A 16 -3.85 13.30 -8.89
N LEU A 17 -4.30 12.05 -8.85
CA LEU A 17 -3.52 10.92 -9.39
C LEU A 17 -3.18 11.09 -10.88
N ALA A 18 -4.13 11.56 -11.69
CA ALA A 18 -3.95 11.73 -13.13
C ALA A 18 -3.01 12.90 -13.50
N LEU A 19 -2.94 13.95 -12.68
CA LEU A 19 -2.15 15.15 -12.96
C LEU A 19 -0.77 15.16 -12.31
N SER A 20 -0.51 14.35 -11.28
CA SER A 20 0.81 14.29 -10.65
C SER A 20 1.90 13.79 -11.60
N ASP A 21 3.14 14.27 -11.48
CA ASP A 21 4.28 13.67 -12.18
C ASP A 21 4.89 12.50 -11.40
N GLU A 22 4.84 12.58 -10.06
CA GLU A 22 5.29 11.57 -9.10
C GLU A 22 4.34 11.52 -7.91
N LEU A 23 4.23 10.35 -7.27
CA LEU A 23 3.35 10.13 -6.12
C LEU A 23 4.16 9.68 -4.90
N ILE A 24 4.03 10.41 -3.80
CA ILE A 24 4.52 9.99 -2.49
C ILE A 24 3.30 9.67 -1.62
N VAL A 25 3.16 8.41 -1.21
CA VAL A 25 1.97 7.93 -0.47
C VAL A 25 2.37 7.18 0.78
N THR A 26 1.52 7.23 1.80
CA THR A 26 1.73 6.45 3.02
C THR A 26 1.52 4.96 2.75
N ALA A 27 2.41 4.13 3.28
CA ALA A 27 2.41 2.69 3.04
C ALA A 27 1.46 1.90 3.95
N ASP A 28 0.41 2.52 4.48
CA ASP A 28 -0.58 1.88 5.37
C ASP A 28 -1.83 1.39 4.62
N SER A 29 -2.06 1.86 3.40
CA SER A 29 -3.24 1.51 2.59
C SER A 29 -2.86 0.77 1.31
N ILE A 30 -3.26 -0.50 1.22
CA ILE A 30 -3.09 -1.31 0.00
C ILE A 30 -3.87 -0.71 -1.17
N SER A 31 -5.06 -0.16 -0.93
CA SER A 31 -5.88 0.44 -2.00
C SER A 31 -5.20 1.68 -2.58
N MET A 32 -4.68 2.56 -1.71
CA MET A 32 -3.97 3.77 -2.14
C MET A 32 -2.69 3.42 -2.91
N LEU A 33 -1.91 2.44 -2.43
CA LEU A 33 -0.73 1.95 -3.15
C LEU A 33 -1.10 1.36 -4.52
N GLY A 34 -2.17 0.58 -4.57
CA GLY A 34 -2.67 -0.02 -5.81
C GLY A 34 -3.07 1.04 -6.83
N GLU A 35 -3.85 2.04 -6.42
CA GLU A 35 -4.30 3.16 -7.26
C GLU A 35 -3.12 4.02 -7.73
N ALA A 36 -2.19 4.36 -6.83
CA ALA A 36 -0.98 5.10 -7.18
C ALA A 36 -0.14 4.34 -8.21
N CYS A 37 0.13 3.05 -7.98
CA CYS A 37 0.89 2.21 -8.92
C CYS A 37 0.17 2.02 -10.26
N ALA A 38 -1.16 1.99 -10.27
CA ALA A 38 -1.95 1.83 -11.49
C ALA A 38 -1.82 3.03 -12.45
N THR A 39 -1.36 4.20 -11.96
CA THR A 39 -1.07 5.34 -12.82
C THR A 39 0.16 5.14 -13.73
N GLY A 40 1.02 4.16 -13.43
CA GLY A 40 2.29 3.94 -14.11
C GLY A 40 3.36 5.00 -13.79
N LYS A 41 3.09 5.92 -12.87
CA LYS A 41 4.00 7.01 -12.48
C LYS A 41 4.96 6.55 -11.38
N PRO A 42 6.10 7.23 -11.17
CA PRO A 42 6.97 6.99 -10.02
C PRO A 42 6.18 7.03 -8.71
N VAL A 43 6.28 5.96 -7.92
CA VAL A 43 5.63 5.85 -6.61
C VAL A 43 6.69 5.65 -5.53
N THR A 44 6.68 6.56 -4.56
CA THR A 44 7.51 6.50 -3.36
C THR A 44 6.64 6.23 -2.14
N MET A 45 6.98 5.19 -1.39
CA MET A 45 6.30 4.78 -0.18
C MET A 45 6.91 5.48 1.04
N ALA A 46 6.10 6.32 1.68
CA ALA A 46 6.38 6.86 3.00
C ALA A 46 5.95 5.83 4.05
N GLU A 47 6.91 5.28 4.77
CA GLU A 47 6.61 4.45 5.93
C GLU A 47 5.97 5.28 7.04
N LEU A 48 4.92 4.74 7.64
CA LEU A 48 4.40 5.27 8.89
C LEU A 48 5.01 4.46 10.03
N GLY A 49 5.21 5.13 11.17
CA GLY A 49 5.76 4.51 12.36
C GLY A 49 5.00 3.24 12.74
N GLY A 50 5.76 2.24 13.17
CA GLY A 50 5.22 0.94 13.58
C GLY A 50 5.71 0.61 14.99
N TYR A 51 4.77 0.32 15.88
CA TYR A 51 5.09 -0.07 17.25
C TYR A 51 5.62 -1.51 17.28
N GLY A 52 6.93 -1.72 17.17
CA GLY A 52 7.56 -3.08 17.22
C GLY A 52 7.16 -4.03 16.07
N TYR A 53 6.37 -3.53 15.11
CA TYR A 53 5.98 -4.17 13.86
C TYR A 53 6.23 -3.17 12.72
N PRO A 54 7.50 -2.94 12.37
CA PRO A 54 7.83 -1.93 11.38
C PRO A 54 7.39 -2.37 9.98
N MET A 55 6.97 -1.41 9.16
CA MET A 55 6.63 -1.65 7.74
C MET A 55 7.87 -2.07 6.94
N ARG A 56 9.06 -1.63 7.38
CA ARG A 56 10.37 -1.94 6.83
C ARG A 56 11.36 -2.22 7.98
N LEU A 57 12.12 -3.31 7.89
CA LEU A 57 13.06 -3.70 8.97
C LEU A 57 14.12 -2.64 9.30
N GLU A 58 14.49 -1.81 8.33
CA GLU A 58 15.52 -0.77 8.44
C GLU A 58 14.97 0.61 8.83
N CYS A 59 13.67 0.73 9.18
CA CYS A 59 13.09 2.02 9.54
C CYS A 59 13.58 2.48 10.92
N ASN A 60 13.94 3.76 11.02
CA ASN A 60 14.26 4.42 12.28
C ASN A 60 13.11 5.34 12.72
N THR A 61 11.87 4.91 12.54
CA THR A 61 10.71 5.72 12.94
C THR A 61 10.56 5.68 14.46
N GLU A 62 10.28 6.83 15.08
CA GLU A 62 10.07 6.92 16.52
C GLU A 62 8.94 5.97 16.98
N VAL A 63 9.26 5.15 17.99
CA VAL A 63 8.29 4.27 18.62
C VAL A 63 7.37 5.12 19.46
N ASP A 64 6.07 5.03 19.24
CA ASP A 64 5.11 5.69 20.09
C ASP A 64 4.87 4.85 21.37
N PHE A 65 5.08 5.43 22.54
CA PHE A 65 5.01 4.71 23.81
C PHE A 65 3.61 4.73 24.45
N ARG A 66 2.61 5.30 23.76
CA ARG A 66 1.23 5.32 24.26
C ARG A 66 0.70 3.89 24.43
N LEU A 67 -0.07 3.67 25.51
CA LEU A 67 -0.63 2.37 25.88
C LEU A 67 -1.38 1.68 24.72
N ILE A 68 -2.18 2.44 23.96
CA ILE A 68 -2.92 1.94 22.79
C ILE A 68 -1.98 1.40 21.71
N GLY A 69 -0.86 2.08 21.51
CA GLY A 69 0.16 1.67 20.57
C GLY A 69 0.85 0.37 20.96
N LEU A 70 1.24 0.28 22.24
CA LEU A 70 1.87 -0.93 22.80
C LEU A 70 0.94 -2.15 22.76
N THR A 71 -0.35 -1.97 23.10
CA THR A 71 -1.32 -3.08 23.05
C THR A 71 -1.57 -3.53 21.61
N TYR A 72 -1.64 -2.59 20.66
CA TYR A 72 -1.74 -2.90 19.23
C TYR A 72 -0.52 -3.71 18.73
N SER A 73 0.71 -3.33 19.10
CA SER A 73 1.93 -4.10 18.79
C SER A 73 1.84 -5.54 19.25
N TRP A 74 1.42 -5.72 20.50
CA TRP A 74 1.48 -6.99 21.17
C TRP A 74 0.46 -7.95 20.53
N ILE A 75 -0.73 -7.44 20.22
CA ILE A 75 -1.75 -8.16 19.46
C ILE A 75 -1.25 -8.51 18.05
N MET A 76 -0.62 -7.58 17.33
CA MET A 76 -0.11 -7.87 15.99
C MET A 76 1.09 -8.83 15.97
N ARG A 77 1.90 -8.85 17.03
CA ARG A 77 3.07 -9.73 17.16
C ARG A 77 2.71 -11.14 17.59
N PHE A 78 1.76 -11.31 18.52
CA PHE A 78 1.46 -12.60 19.16
C PHE A 78 0.02 -13.09 18.94
N GLY A 79 -0.83 -12.27 18.32
CA GLY A 79 -2.22 -12.63 18.04
C GLY A 79 -2.38 -13.64 16.90
N PRO A 80 -3.62 -14.12 16.66
CA PRO A 80 -3.90 -15.14 15.65
C PRO A 80 -3.53 -14.68 14.24
N LEU A 81 -2.83 -15.54 13.47
CA LEU A 81 -2.43 -15.26 12.08
C LEU A 81 -3.59 -14.87 11.16
N ARG A 82 -4.81 -15.39 11.42
CA ARG A 82 -6.02 -15.05 10.64
C ARG A 82 -6.45 -13.58 10.76
N LEU A 83 -5.98 -12.88 11.79
CA LEU A 83 -6.22 -11.46 12.01
C LEU A 83 -5.05 -10.59 11.53
N SER A 84 -3.90 -11.18 11.20
CA SER A 84 -2.73 -10.43 10.75
C SER A 84 -2.83 -10.13 9.26
N ARG A 85 -3.25 -8.90 8.93
CA ARG A 85 -3.12 -8.35 7.58
C ARG A 85 -1.68 -7.89 7.39
N ASP A 86 -0.77 -8.83 7.12
CA ASP A 86 0.65 -8.50 6.86
C ASP A 86 0.80 -7.77 5.51
N ILE A 87 0.61 -6.46 5.52
CA ILE A 87 0.71 -5.58 4.35
C ILE A 87 2.13 -5.56 3.76
N ARG A 88 3.15 -5.99 4.51
CA ARG A 88 4.55 -6.02 4.04
C ARG A 88 4.74 -7.00 2.89
N LEU A 89 3.87 -7.99 2.75
CA LEU A 89 3.83 -8.85 1.57
C LEU A 89 3.58 -8.05 0.30
N VAL A 90 2.63 -7.11 0.33
CA VAL A 90 2.32 -6.22 -0.79
C VAL A 90 3.50 -5.28 -1.02
N HIS A 91 4.07 -4.68 0.02
CA HIS A 91 5.22 -3.78 -0.12
C HIS A 91 6.42 -4.48 -0.78
N ARG A 92 6.75 -5.70 -0.32
CA ARG A 92 7.83 -6.50 -0.91
C ARG A 92 7.56 -6.80 -2.38
N GLN A 93 6.34 -7.16 -2.74
CA GLN A 93 5.97 -7.43 -4.12
C GLN A 93 6.13 -6.17 -4.99
N LEU A 94 5.57 -5.03 -4.57
CA LEU A 94 5.66 -3.77 -5.32
C LEU A 94 7.11 -3.32 -5.52
N VAL A 95 7.95 -3.43 -4.49
CA VAL A 95 9.38 -3.11 -4.60
C VAL A 95 10.10 -4.10 -5.52
N SER A 96 9.83 -5.40 -5.41
CA SER A 96 10.47 -6.42 -6.26
C SER A 96 10.09 -6.31 -7.74
N GLU A 97 8.89 -5.83 -8.03
CA GLU A 97 8.38 -5.60 -9.39
C GLU A 97 8.82 -4.23 -9.95
N GLY A 98 9.57 -3.43 -9.19
CA GLY A 98 9.97 -2.08 -9.61
C GLY A 98 8.77 -1.14 -9.77
N ARG A 99 7.71 -1.36 -8.99
CA ARG A 99 6.47 -0.55 -9.01
C ARG A 99 6.44 0.55 -7.95
N ALA A 100 7.25 0.42 -6.92
CA ALA A 100 7.40 1.44 -5.89
C ALA A 100 8.78 1.34 -5.23
N VAL A 101 9.24 2.45 -4.66
CA VAL A 101 10.46 2.50 -3.83
C VAL A 101 10.14 3.04 -2.45
N TRP A 102 11.00 2.79 -1.47
CA TRP A 102 10.87 3.43 -0.16
C TRP A 102 11.39 4.86 -0.21
N LEU A 103 10.77 5.76 0.56
CA LEU A 103 11.27 7.12 0.75
C LEU A 103 12.74 7.10 1.21
N GLY A 104 13.56 7.96 0.59
CA GLY A 104 15.01 8.01 0.81
C GLY A 104 15.83 7.05 -0.06
N GLN A 105 15.20 6.17 -0.83
CA GLN A 105 15.85 5.41 -1.91
C GLN A 105 15.79 6.22 -3.22
N PRO A 106 16.71 5.99 -4.18
CA PRO A 106 16.66 6.66 -5.47
C PRO A 106 15.35 6.33 -6.20
N ALA A 107 14.75 7.34 -6.81
CA ALA A 107 13.54 7.16 -7.61
C ALA A 107 13.80 6.21 -8.79
N ILE A 108 12.82 5.36 -9.08
CA ILE A 108 12.84 4.46 -10.24
C ILE A 108 11.76 4.87 -11.23
N GLN A 109 12.00 4.59 -12.50
CA GLN A 109 10.91 4.60 -13.48
C GLN A 109 10.08 3.34 -13.27
N THR A 110 8.79 3.53 -12.99
CA THR A 110 7.85 2.46 -12.71
C THR A 110 7.65 1.62 -13.96
N SER A 111 7.90 0.31 -13.85
CA SER A 111 7.91 -0.59 -15.02
C SER A 111 6.69 -1.53 -15.08
N GLY A 112 5.62 -1.25 -14.31
CA GLY A 112 4.49 -2.17 -14.15
C GLY A 112 3.23 -1.77 -14.90
N ASP A 113 2.63 -2.72 -15.63
CA ASP A 113 1.27 -2.58 -16.17
C ASP A 113 0.23 -2.96 -15.09
N GLY A 114 -0.48 -1.96 -14.56
CA GLY A 114 -1.51 -2.15 -13.54
C GLY A 114 -2.69 -3.04 -13.99
N LEU A 115 -2.91 -3.23 -15.30
CA LEU A 115 -3.98 -4.07 -15.84
C LEU A 115 -3.73 -5.58 -15.62
N SER A 116 -2.47 -5.96 -15.40
CA SER A 116 -2.09 -7.35 -15.12
C SER A 116 -2.61 -7.85 -13.77
N ASP A 117 -2.64 -6.98 -12.75
CA ASP A 117 -3.10 -7.32 -11.40
C ASP A 117 -4.60 -7.62 -11.36
N LEU A 118 -5.40 -6.80 -12.04
CA LEU A 118 -6.85 -7.00 -12.14
C LEU A 118 -7.14 -8.32 -12.87
N SER A 119 -6.48 -8.56 -13.99
CA SER A 119 -6.63 -9.80 -14.76
C SER A 119 -6.30 -11.03 -13.91
N ARG A 120 -5.20 -10.97 -13.16
CA ARG A 120 -4.77 -12.03 -12.23
C ARG A 120 -5.78 -12.22 -11.10
N ALA A 121 -6.31 -11.15 -10.51
CA ALA A 121 -7.31 -11.22 -9.45
C ALA A 121 -8.63 -11.85 -9.97
N VAL A 122 -9.12 -11.40 -11.13
CA VAL A 122 -10.31 -11.96 -11.77
C VAL A 122 -10.12 -13.45 -12.08
N GLN A 123 -8.97 -13.84 -12.61
CA GLN A 123 -8.66 -15.25 -12.88
C GLN A 123 -8.69 -16.09 -11.60
N ARG A 124 -8.11 -15.60 -10.49
CA ARG A 124 -8.12 -16.29 -9.20
C ARG A 124 -9.53 -16.43 -8.63
N VAL A 125 -10.36 -15.39 -8.75
CA VAL A 125 -11.76 -15.43 -8.33
C VAL A 125 -12.55 -16.44 -9.18
N ARG A 126 -12.38 -16.42 -10.51
CA ARG A 126 -13.01 -17.40 -11.40
C ARG A 126 -12.63 -18.83 -11.06
N ALA A 127 -11.35 -19.10 -10.83
CA ALA A 127 -10.84 -20.40 -10.44
C ALA A 127 -11.44 -20.89 -9.10
N LEU A 128 -11.68 -20.00 -8.14
CA LEU A 128 -12.33 -20.34 -6.87
C LEU A 128 -13.74 -20.91 -7.06
N PHE A 129 -14.46 -20.45 -8.08
CA PHE A 129 -15.80 -20.89 -8.42
C PHE A 129 -15.84 -21.97 -9.52
N GLY A 130 -14.67 -22.48 -9.95
CA GLY A 130 -14.57 -23.51 -10.99
C GLY A 130 -14.81 -23.00 -12.42
N TYR A 131 -14.82 -21.69 -12.63
CA TYR A 131 -14.80 -21.11 -13.97
C TYR A 131 -13.34 -21.10 -14.46
N ALA A 132 -13.01 -21.98 -15.41
CA ALA A 132 -11.72 -22.00 -16.11
C ALA A 132 -11.79 -21.19 -17.40
#